data_AF-A0A6G0WHU6-F1
#
_entry.id   AF-A0A6G0WHU6-F1
#
_cell.length_a   1.000
_cell.length_b   1.000
_cell.length_c   1.000
_cell.angle_alpha   90.00
_cell.angle_beta   90.00
_cell.angle_gamma   90.00
#
_symmetry.space_group_name_H-M   'P 1'
#
loop_
_entity.id
_entity.type
_entity.pdbx_description
1 polymer ?
#
loop_
_entity_poly.entity_id
_entity_poly.type
_entity_poly.pdbx_seq_one_letter_code
_entity_poly.pdbx_strand_id
1 'polypeptide(L)'
;MVTSTSTATLDSSLTPKSRENNSPEVNMKHANCELYDEDYQVYSVSSTESEDLKRSVEVVNVRSVRKLPMEAVSIAHLAKAHHAMMKNIVAKEKAHTARHKEKLDLVTAELRSLEDKSENLALQLQKLRAIRETEKSEYNAAVAALQAQVLAHEKSKAASEVSRSDLEAKIAALEYDAATAASSHTETVANLNEDKRDLTALLNTVKGILTRTKAACVANEKRMGPLESERDELKLQMETLHANWKADKNDHATAIMKLQANLSTVEVSKVETETLVGDLEAKIAALKSHTAAAASVHAEVVAHLNEQKQELTNQLNASQLALEVALTDVKDLRTQVTTLEAVVVRTEAASVATETRMRSLEAEREDLQSQVEIITAARASERSEYDAAVADLQIQVSILEESNVATEASISHLEDNLARADSTAATREADLLAEIEALRREIEPYRAERLAREAAAAEEAFNQRFALPEQEVREMLRREPYSSRDRVVRTQILKCIDLVELDTPSAPWRCAPFVVVRLGYDFLFSTEKVLNTNNPEWANEVQDLTFRRSQIDTRALDFIVYNGDFPVGSHKRMLIDLEGPFCSPEDGICITRLDVPLEYRDQGRYSKIEFKIQMVPALP
;
A
#
# COMPACT_ATOMS: atom_id res chain seq x y z
N MET A 1 45.16 -37.00 37.18
CA MET A 1 45.92 -35.72 37.13
C MET A 1 45.64 -35.01 38.44
N VAL A 2 46.64 -34.93 39.34
CA VAL A 2 47.60 -33.80 39.44
C VAL A 2 46.88 -32.59 40.07
N THR A 3 46.92 -32.35 41.39
CA THR A 3 48.05 -31.96 42.29
C THR A 3 48.63 -30.58 41.91
N SER A 4 49.06 -29.69 42.81
CA SER A 4 49.50 -29.76 44.22
C SER A 4 49.04 -28.47 44.95
N THR A 5 48.68 -28.38 46.23
CA THR A 5 49.38 -28.66 47.51
C THR A 5 50.75 -27.98 47.70
N SER A 6 50.77 -26.84 48.42
CA SER A 6 51.57 -26.63 49.65
C SER A 6 51.04 -25.36 50.34
N THR A 7 50.53 -25.29 51.58
CA THR A 7 50.86 -25.88 52.90
C THR A 7 52.09 -25.31 53.59
N ALA A 8 51.98 -25.26 54.94
CA ALA A 8 53.03 -25.17 55.96
C ALA A 8 53.39 -23.74 56.50
N THR A 9 53.56 -23.48 57.81
CA THR A 9 53.25 -24.25 59.05
C THR A 9 53.59 -23.44 60.33
N LEU A 10 53.00 -23.80 61.49
CA LEU A 10 53.63 -23.84 62.86
C LEU A 10 54.09 -22.51 63.53
N ASP A 11 54.21 -22.37 64.86
CA ASP A 11 53.60 -23.07 66.03
C ASP A 11 53.79 -22.25 67.34
N SER A 12 53.29 -22.78 68.46
CA SER A 12 53.83 -22.77 69.85
C SER A 12 54.80 -21.65 70.27
N SER A 13 54.53 -20.82 71.28
CA SER A 13 54.42 -21.16 72.72
C SER A 13 55.55 -22.06 73.27
N LEU A 14 56.59 -21.47 73.89
CA LEU A 14 57.56 -22.20 74.73
C LEU A 14 58.26 -21.28 75.75
N THR A 15 58.05 -21.59 77.03
CA THR A 15 59.03 -21.40 78.11
C THR A 15 59.54 -22.80 78.52
N PRO A 16 60.41 -22.98 79.52
CA PRO A 16 61.50 -22.15 80.04
C PRO A 16 62.86 -22.88 79.86
N LYS A 17 63.94 -22.44 80.53
CA LYS A 17 64.70 -23.27 81.51
C LYS A 17 66.00 -22.66 82.02
N SER A 18 66.20 -22.79 83.34
CA SER A 18 67.50 -22.91 84.03
C SER A 18 68.42 -21.67 84.03
N ARG A 19 69.35 -21.51 84.99
CA ARG A 19 69.91 -22.52 85.93
C ARG A 19 70.40 -21.87 87.24
N GLU A 20 70.21 -22.57 88.37
CA GLU A 20 71.03 -22.68 89.62
C GLU A 20 71.83 -21.46 90.16
N ASN A 21 71.98 -21.20 91.49
CA ASN A 21 71.40 -21.80 92.70
C ASN A 21 71.74 -20.96 93.97
N ASN A 22 71.19 -21.39 95.13
CA ASN A 22 71.66 -21.15 96.52
C ASN A 22 71.52 -19.77 97.19
N SER A 23 70.47 -19.64 97.99
CA SER A 23 70.52 -19.09 99.38
C SER A 23 70.96 -20.23 100.36
N PRO A 24 70.94 -20.12 101.72
CA PRO A 24 70.58 -19.02 102.63
C PRO A 24 71.61 -18.84 103.81
N GLU A 25 71.11 -18.65 105.05
CA GLU A 25 71.80 -18.42 106.34
C GLU A 25 72.34 -16.99 106.56
N VAL A 26 72.00 -16.23 107.61
CA VAL A 26 71.29 -16.43 108.90
C VAL A 26 72.04 -17.18 109.99
N ASN A 27 72.79 -16.44 110.83
CA ASN A 27 72.73 -16.58 112.30
C ASN A 27 73.36 -15.38 113.04
N MET A 28 72.73 -14.96 114.14
CA MET A 28 73.32 -14.12 115.20
C MET A 28 73.20 -14.91 116.52
N LYS A 29 74.33 -15.25 117.15
CA LYS A 29 74.45 -15.90 118.48
C LYS A 29 75.77 -15.39 119.13
N HIS A 30 75.81 -14.93 120.39
CA HIS A 30 75.71 -15.68 121.67
C HIS A 30 76.85 -16.71 121.84
N ALA A 31 77.52 -16.88 122.99
CA ALA A 31 77.45 -16.29 124.35
C ALA A 31 78.91 -16.18 124.91
N ASN A 32 79.30 -15.73 126.12
CA ASN A 32 78.75 -15.62 127.47
C ASN A 32 78.60 -16.93 128.29
N CYS A 33 79.58 -17.21 129.18
CA CYS A 33 79.59 -18.01 130.43
C CYS A 33 81.05 -18.00 130.97
N GLU A 34 81.47 -17.98 132.24
CA GLU A 34 80.92 -18.07 133.62
C GLU A 34 81.43 -19.28 134.44
N LEU A 35 81.69 -19.01 135.74
CA LEU A 35 81.73 -19.91 136.93
C LEU A 35 82.95 -20.85 137.22
N TYR A 36 83.69 -20.48 138.30
CA TYR A 36 84.07 -21.23 139.54
C TYR A 36 84.54 -22.72 139.53
N ASP A 37 85.46 -23.18 140.40
CA ASP A 37 86.03 -22.59 141.65
C ASP A 37 87.60 -22.50 141.66
N GLU A 38 88.49 -23.10 142.48
CA GLU A 38 88.39 -24.07 143.60
C GLU A 38 89.62 -24.01 144.60
N ASP A 39 89.34 -23.71 145.88
CA ASP A 39 90.00 -24.16 147.15
C ASP A 39 91.39 -23.68 147.76
N TYR A 40 91.43 -23.69 149.11
CA TYR A 40 92.55 -23.79 150.12
C TYR A 40 93.53 -22.64 150.55
N GLN A 41 94.26 -22.90 151.67
CA GLN A 41 94.93 -21.96 152.62
C GLN A 41 96.29 -22.54 153.20
N VAL A 42 96.95 -22.26 154.35
CA VAL A 42 96.59 -21.64 155.67
C VAL A 42 97.82 -21.30 156.60
N TYR A 43 97.74 -20.20 157.40
CA TYR A 43 98.40 -19.88 158.72
C TYR A 43 99.96 -19.86 158.95
N SER A 44 100.40 -19.74 160.24
CA SER A 44 101.70 -19.20 160.74
C SER A 44 102.03 -19.58 162.23
N VAL A 45 103.09 -18.98 162.88
CA VAL A 45 103.29 -18.68 164.36
C VAL A 45 104.44 -19.36 165.22
N SER A 46 105.24 -18.51 165.91
CA SER A 46 105.97 -18.52 167.25
C SER A 46 107.10 -19.48 167.77
N SER A 47 107.81 -18.97 168.82
CA SER A 47 108.43 -19.62 170.02
C SER A 47 109.93 -19.37 170.35
N THR A 48 110.45 -19.99 171.43
CA THR A 48 111.24 -19.33 172.54
C THR A 48 112.18 -20.33 173.31
N GLU A 49 112.77 -20.20 174.54
CA GLU A 49 112.66 -19.31 175.74
C GLU A 49 113.84 -19.49 176.79
N SER A 50 114.11 -18.51 177.68
CA SER A 50 114.83 -18.58 179.02
C SER A 50 116.32 -19.09 179.13
N GLU A 51 117.13 -19.08 180.24
CA GLU A 51 117.12 -18.51 181.62
C GLU A 51 118.54 -18.45 182.33
N ASP A 52 118.66 -17.65 183.42
CA ASP A 52 119.31 -17.80 184.77
C ASP A 52 120.81 -17.96 185.23
N LEU A 53 121.13 -17.16 186.28
CA LEU A 53 121.75 -17.40 187.63
C LEU A 53 123.24 -17.75 188.04
N LYS A 54 123.78 -16.85 188.92
CA LYS A 54 124.46 -17.02 190.25
C LYS A 54 125.86 -17.70 190.51
N ARG A 55 126.59 -17.03 191.44
CA ARG A 55 127.45 -17.57 192.55
C ARG A 55 128.82 -18.23 192.18
N SER A 56 129.85 -18.35 193.03
CA SER A 56 130.15 -17.79 194.39
C SER A 56 131.59 -18.07 194.90
N VAL A 57 132.13 -17.16 195.75
CA VAL A 57 132.85 -17.44 197.04
C VAL A 57 134.29 -18.04 197.07
N GLU A 58 135.12 -17.49 198.00
CA GLU A 58 136.39 -18.03 198.58
C GLU A 58 137.62 -18.31 197.66
N VAL A 59 138.88 -18.51 198.13
CA VAL A 59 139.68 -17.94 199.27
C VAL A 59 141.17 -18.32 199.07
N VAL A 60 142.10 -17.77 199.89
CA VAL A 60 143.53 -18.19 200.05
C VAL A 60 144.44 -17.88 198.82
N ASN A 61 145.59 -17.18 198.89
CA ASN A 61 146.75 -17.14 199.82
C ASN A 61 147.89 -18.12 199.41
N VAL A 62 149.12 -17.82 199.85
CA VAL A 62 150.32 -18.68 199.94
C VAL A 62 151.26 -18.79 198.71
N ARG A 63 152.43 -18.13 198.82
CA ARG A 63 153.79 -18.52 198.30
C ARG A 63 154.01 -18.67 196.77
N SER A 64 154.93 -17.89 196.17
CA SER A 64 156.39 -18.17 195.98
C SER A 64 156.73 -19.07 194.76
N VAL A 65 157.96 -19.23 194.25
CA VAL A 65 159.30 -18.96 194.82
C VAL A 65 160.35 -18.52 193.77
N ARG A 66 161.47 -17.99 194.28
CA ARG A 66 162.80 -17.73 193.67
C ARG A 66 163.18 -18.64 192.48
N LYS A 67 163.92 -18.14 191.48
CA LYS A 67 165.37 -17.76 191.44
C LYS A 67 165.59 -16.77 190.26
N LEU A 68 166.68 -16.00 190.04
CA LEU A 68 167.93 -15.53 190.72
C LEU A 68 168.47 -14.33 189.83
N PRO A 69 169.61 -13.63 190.04
CA PRO A 69 170.73 -13.84 190.97
C PRO A 69 170.89 -12.78 192.09
N MET A 70 171.88 -11.87 192.04
CA MET A 70 172.77 -11.62 193.20
C MET A 70 173.45 -10.23 193.24
N GLU A 71 173.83 -9.83 194.47
CA GLU A 71 175.01 -9.02 194.89
C GLU A 71 175.12 -7.50 194.58
N ALA A 72 175.61 -6.61 195.48
CA ALA A 72 176.00 -6.73 196.92
C ALA A 72 176.19 -5.34 197.66
N VAL A 73 176.52 -5.37 198.98
CA VAL A 73 177.15 -4.32 199.88
C VAL A 73 176.24 -3.25 200.58
N SER A 74 176.54 -2.65 201.78
CA SER A 74 177.04 -3.12 203.12
C SER A 74 177.07 -2.03 204.24
N ILE A 75 177.04 -2.43 205.54
CA ILE A 75 177.61 -1.80 206.79
C ILE A 75 176.97 -0.55 207.50
N ALA A 76 177.30 -0.36 208.80
CA ALA A 76 176.66 0.50 209.83
C ALA A 76 177.65 1.10 210.87
N HIS A 77 177.20 1.92 211.87
CA HIS A 77 177.82 2.22 213.22
C HIS A 77 177.06 3.35 214.02
N LEU A 78 176.54 3.17 215.28
CA LEU A 78 176.17 4.32 216.20
C LEU A 78 175.76 4.07 217.71
N ALA A 79 176.17 3.03 218.46
CA ALA A 79 175.57 2.74 219.79
C ALA A 79 176.32 3.31 221.04
N LYS A 80 175.61 3.98 222.00
CA LYS A 80 176.00 4.03 223.46
C LYS A 80 175.02 4.57 224.53
N ALA A 81 173.91 5.24 224.22
CA ALA A 81 173.23 6.18 225.15
C ALA A 81 172.08 5.63 226.05
N HIS A 82 172.27 4.56 226.84
CA HIS A 82 171.13 3.75 227.34
C HIS A 82 170.69 3.90 228.83
N HIS A 83 171.59 3.89 229.82
CA HIS A 83 171.20 3.53 231.22
C HIS A 83 170.30 4.55 231.97
N ALA A 84 170.39 5.86 231.66
CA ALA A 84 169.71 6.93 232.41
C ALA A 84 168.16 6.96 232.29
N MET A 85 167.58 5.95 231.63
CA MET A 85 166.19 5.90 231.20
C MET A 85 165.22 5.36 232.27
N MET A 86 165.63 4.35 233.05
CA MET A 86 164.72 3.45 233.78
C MET A 86 163.85 4.13 234.84
N LYS A 87 164.38 5.04 235.67
CA LYS A 87 163.62 5.60 236.81
C LYS A 87 162.45 6.51 236.39
N ASN A 88 162.50 7.05 235.17
CA ASN A 88 161.40 7.82 234.57
C ASN A 88 160.28 6.94 233.96
N ILE A 89 160.45 5.61 233.92
CA ILE A 89 159.46 4.70 233.32
C ILE A 89 158.28 4.49 234.27
N VAL A 90 158.50 4.05 235.51
CA VAL A 90 157.42 3.67 236.44
C VAL A 90 156.46 4.83 236.76
N ALA A 91 156.98 6.06 236.87
CA ALA A 91 156.16 7.26 237.02
C ALA A 91 155.32 7.57 235.77
N LYS A 92 155.82 7.25 234.57
CA LYS A 92 155.06 7.36 233.31
C LYS A 92 154.02 6.25 233.16
N GLU A 93 154.29 5.03 233.59
CA GLU A 93 153.35 3.88 233.46
C GLU A 93 152.01 4.14 234.14
N LYS A 94 152.02 4.75 235.33
CA LYS A 94 150.79 5.10 236.07
C LYS A 94 149.98 6.23 235.39
N ALA A 95 150.64 7.10 234.61
CA ALA A 95 149.98 8.10 233.77
C ALA A 95 149.55 7.55 232.39
N HIS A 96 150.25 6.52 231.88
CA HIS A 96 149.91 5.83 230.64
C HIS A 96 148.62 5.01 230.79
N THR A 97 148.52 4.23 231.87
CA THR A 97 147.40 3.31 232.11
C THR A 97 146.05 4.02 232.18
N ALA A 98 145.96 5.19 232.81
CA ALA A 98 144.74 6.00 232.82
C ALA A 98 144.33 6.44 231.40
N ARG A 99 145.27 7.03 230.63
CA ARG A 99 145.03 7.52 229.26
C ARG A 99 144.69 6.43 228.25
N HIS A 100 145.12 5.19 228.49
CA HIS A 100 144.80 4.07 227.59
C HIS A 100 143.36 3.58 227.74
N LYS A 101 142.75 3.66 228.93
CA LYS A 101 141.36 3.22 229.10
C LYS A 101 140.37 4.18 228.45
N GLU A 102 140.52 5.48 228.71
CA GLU A 102 139.70 6.55 228.11
C GLU A 102 139.68 6.48 226.56
N LYS A 103 140.84 6.20 225.94
CA LYS A 103 140.94 5.98 224.49
C LYS A 103 140.21 4.74 223.99
N LEU A 104 140.14 3.67 224.78
CA LEU A 104 139.50 2.42 224.34
C LEU A 104 137.97 2.55 224.32
N ASP A 105 137.41 3.18 225.35
CA ASP A 105 135.97 3.38 225.46
C ASP A 105 135.47 4.37 224.38
N LEU A 106 136.28 5.37 224.00
CA LEU A 106 135.99 6.27 222.87
C LEU A 106 135.94 5.54 221.51
N VAL A 107 136.93 4.68 221.22
CA VAL A 107 136.94 3.85 219.99
C VAL A 107 135.72 2.91 219.93
N THR A 108 135.28 2.42 221.08
CA THR A 108 134.08 1.57 221.20
C THR A 108 132.79 2.33 220.88
N ALA A 109 132.76 3.66 221.06
CA ALA A 109 131.65 4.52 220.66
C ALA A 109 131.70 4.89 219.17
N GLU A 110 132.89 5.18 218.62
CA GLU A 110 133.06 5.54 217.20
C GLU A 110 132.69 4.40 216.25
N LEU A 111 133.01 3.14 216.61
CA LEU A 111 132.65 1.96 215.81
C LEU A 111 131.13 1.81 215.61
N ARG A 112 130.33 1.89 216.68
CA ARG A 112 128.85 1.83 216.57
C ARG A 112 128.29 2.94 215.69
N SER A 113 128.85 4.15 215.80
CA SER A 113 128.44 5.29 214.97
C SER A 113 128.78 5.14 213.47
N LEU A 114 129.62 4.18 213.10
CA LEU A 114 129.93 3.83 211.71
C LEU A 114 129.03 2.70 211.18
N GLU A 115 128.69 1.71 212.02
CA GLU A 115 127.76 0.63 211.67
C GLU A 115 126.36 1.21 211.33
N ASP A 116 125.79 2.04 212.21
CA ASP A 116 124.49 2.71 212.00
C ASP A 116 124.42 3.53 210.69
N LYS A 117 125.55 4.15 210.29
CA LYS A 117 125.64 4.93 209.05
C LYS A 117 125.71 4.05 207.80
N SER A 118 126.24 2.83 207.92
CA SER A 118 126.37 1.90 206.80
C SER A 118 125.02 1.30 206.37
N GLU A 119 124.16 0.92 207.33
CA GLU A 119 122.84 0.35 207.04
C GLU A 119 121.90 1.37 206.37
N ASN A 120 121.95 2.63 206.82
CA ASN A 120 121.14 3.71 206.26
C ASN A 120 121.48 3.98 204.77
N LEU A 121 122.77 3.96 204.41
CA LEU A 121 123.22 4.08 203.02
C LEU A 121 122.81 2.88 202.15
N ALA A 122 122.84 1.66 202.69
CA ALA A 122 122.35 0.48 201.98
C ALA A 122 120.86 0.58 201.63
N LEU A 123 120.05 1.10 202.56
CA LEU A 123 118.60 1.27 202.37
C LEU A 123 118.27 2.34 201.30
N GLN A 124 119.05 3.41 201.19
CA GLN A 124 118.88 4.41 200.13
C GLN A 124 119.20 3.84 198.74
N LEU A 125 120.27 3.05 198.61
CA LEU A 125 120.63 2.39 197.35
C LEU A 125 119.57 1.39 196.87
N GLN A 126 118.84 0.75 197.78
CA GLN A 126 117.74 -0.16 197.42
C GLN A 126 116.56 0.59 196.79
N LYS A 127 116.19 1.78 197.31
CA LYS A 127 115.11 2.60 196.77
C LYS A 127 115.42 3.15 195.36
N LEU A 128 116.67 3.55 195.11
CA LEU A 128 117.08 4.09 193.80
C LEU A 128 117.10 3.04 192.67
N ARG A 129 117.22 1.74 192.99
CA ARG A 129 117.09 0.66 191.98
C ARG A 129 115.64 0.50 191.52
N ALA A 130 114.72 0.37 192.48
CA ALA A 130 113.30 0.19 192.21
C ALA A 130 112.71 1.26 191.25
N ILE A 131 113.10 2.53 191.42
CA ILE A 131 112.68 3.64 190.55
C ILE A 131 113.20 3.45 189.11
N ARG A 132 114.47 3.08 188.95
CA ARG A 132 115.10 2.87 187.64
C ARG A 132 114.54 1.63 186.92
N GLU A 133 114.14 0.60 187.66
CA GLU A 133 113.43 -0.56 187.10
C GLU A 133 112.06 -0.13 186.51
N THR A 134 111.32 0.77 187.16
CA THR A 134 110.03 1.29 186.63
C THR A 134 110.19 2.21 185.43
N GLU A 135 111.13 3.17 185.44
CA GLU A 135 111.37 4.06 184.29
C GLU A 135 111.73 3.25 183.01
N LYS A 136 112.44 2.14 183.19
CA LYS A 136 112.86 1.26 182.09
C LYS A 136 111.70 0.46 181.48
N SER A 137 110.68 0.08 182.25
CA SER A 137 109.53 -0.64 181.70
C SER A 137 108.60 0.30 180.90
N GLU A 138 108.39 1.52 181.39
CA GLU A 138 107.59 2.54 180.70
C GLU A 138 108.22 2.97 179.37
N TYR A 139 109.55 3.16 179.33
CA TYR A 139 110.27 3.47 178.08
C TYR A 139 110.10 2.39 177.01
N ASN A 140 110.21 1.12 177.40
CA ASN A 140 110.02 -0.01 176.47
C ASN A 140 108.59 -0.10 175.91
N ALA A 141 107.57 0.23 176.72
CA ALA A 141 106.19 0.27 176.26
C ALA A 141 105.96 1.38 175.21
N ALA A 142 106.58 2.55 175.38
CA ALA A 142 106.48 3.65 174.43
C ALA A 142 107.13 3.31 173.06
N VAL A 143 108.27 2.61 173.06
CA VAL A 143 108.94 2.17 171.81
C VAL A 143 108.06 1.20 171.01
N ALA A 144 107.43 0.24 171.68
CA ALA A 144 106.53 -0.72 171.02
C ALA A 144 105.32 -0.04 170.36
N ALA A 145 104.74 0.98 171.01
CA ALA A 145 103.62 1.75 170.47
C ALA A 145 103.99 2.53 169.20
N LEU A 146 105.20 3.09 169.12
CA LEU A 146 105.68 3.81 167.94
C LEU A 146 105.94 2.87 166.75
N GLN A 147 106.50 1.68 166.98
CA GLN A 147 106.72 0.70 165.91
C GLN A 147 105.41 0.22 165.26
N ALA A 148 104.33 0.11 166.04
CA ALA A 148 103.00 -0.22 165.51
C ALA A 148 102.44 0.86 164.58
N GLN A 149 102.72 2.15 164.83
CA GLN A 149 102.25 3.25 163.96
C GLN A 149 102.98 3.30 162.62
N VAL A 150 104.29 3.01 162.59
CA VAL A 150 105.08 3.00 161.33
C VAL A 150 104.53 1.96 160.35
N LEU A 151 104.30 0.72 160.81
CA LEU A 151 103.74 -0.37 159.98
C LEU A 151 102.34 -0.06 159.43
N ALA A 152 101.52 0.69 160.16
CA ALA A 152 100.23 1.16 159.65
C ALA A 152 100.39 2.19 158.53
N HIS A 153 101.37 3.08 158.65
CA HIS A 153 101.64 4.14 157.67
C HIS A 153 102.22 3.59 156.35
N GLU A 154 103.06 2.55 156.41
CA GLU A 154 103.62 1.88 155.23
C GLU A 154 102.55 1.14 154.43
N LYS A 155 101.61 0.45 155.10
CA LYS A 155 100.44 -0.15 154.43
C LYS A 155 99.56 0.88 153.71
N SER A 156 99.38 2.06 154.31
CA SER A 156 98.63 3.16 153.69
C SER A 156 99.31 3.67 152.40
N LYS A 157 100.65 3.79 152.41
CA LYS A 157 101.43 4.22 151.24
C LYS A 157 101.28 3.27 150.04
N ALA A 158 101.41 1.97 150.25
CA ALA A 158 101.30 0.97 149.18
C ALA A 158 99.93 1.01 148.47
N ALA A 159 98.84 1.21 149.21
CA ALA A 159 97.50 1.31 148.63
C ALA A 159 97.33 2.56 147.71
N SER A 160 97.97 3.68 148.07
CA SER A 160 97.93 4.91 147.25
C SER A 160 98.73 4.80 145.94
N GLU A 161 99.81 4.01 145.92
CA GLU A 161 100.65 3.84 144.73
C GLU A 161 99.94 2.97 143.67
N VAL A 162 99.23 1.91 144.07
CA VAL A 162 98.34 1.13 143.18
C VAL A 162 97.20 1.97 142.63
N SER A 163 96.54 2.76 143.50
CA SER A 163 95.45 3.66 143.10
C SER A 163 95.88 4.70 142.07
N ARG A 164 97.18 5.06 142.04
CA ARG A 164 97.76 5.98 141.06
C ARG A 164 97.97 5.31 139.70
N SER A 165 98.52 4.09 139.65
CA SER A 165 98.72 3.38 138.37
C SER A 165 97.39 3.12 137.64
N ASP A 166 96.32 2.83 138.37
CA ASP A 166 94.97 2.65 137.79
C ASP A 166 94.41 3.95 137.18
N LEU A 167 94.80 5.12 137.70
CA LEU A 167 94.41 6.41 137.16
C LEU A 167 95.24 6.80 135.94
N GLU A 168 96.56 6.57 135.97
CA GLU A 168 97.44 6.79 134.82
C GLU A 168 97.05 5.89 133.62
N ALA A 169 96.68 4.64 133.87
CA ALA A 169 96.13 3.74 132.85
C ALA A 169 94.78 4.20 132.28
N LYS A 170 93.87 4.73 133.14
CA LYS A 170 92.58 5.27 132.69
C LYS A 170 92.71 6.55 131.86
N ILE A 171 93.70 7.41 132.17
CA ILE A 171 93.98 8.61 131.36
C ILE A 171 94.45 8.19 129.96
N ALA A 172 95.42 7.27 129.86
CA ALA A 172 95.90 6.78 128.56
C ALA A 172 94.78 6.14 127.70
N ALA A 173 93.85 5.41 128.32
CA ALA A 173 92.68 4.88 127.63
C ALA A 173 91.75 5.99 127.10
N LEU A 174 91.44 7.00 127.93
CA LEU A 174 90.60 8.14 127.53
C LEU A 174 91.25 9.03 126.46
N GLU A 175 92.57 9.16 126.44
CA GLU A 175 93.30 9.86 125.38
C GLU A 175 93.25 9.10 124.04
N TYR A 176 93.31 7.77 124.08
CA TYR A 176 93.13 6.91 122.89
C TYR A 176 91.68 6.95 122.35
N ASP A 177 90.69 6.88 123.24
CA ASP A 177 89.28 7.00 122.89
C ASP A 177 88.94 8.40 122.35
N ALA A 178 89.55 9.46 122.91
CA ALA A 178 89.42 10.82 122.39
C ALA A 178 90.05 10.97 120.99
N ALA A 179 91.19 10.33 120.73
CA ALA A 179 91.83 10.36 119.42
C ALA A 179 91.03 9.62 118.33
N THR A 180 90.45 8.46 118.66
CA THR A 180 89.58 7.71 117.74
C THR A 180 88.22 8.39 117.53
N ALA A 181 87.64 9.01 118.58
CA ALA A 181 86.45 9.86 118.45
C ALA A 181 86.73 11.11 117.58
N ALA A 182 87.89 11.75 117.73
CA ALA A 182 88.28 12.87 116.86
C ALA A 182 88.44 12.42 115.39
N SER A 183 89.03 11.25 115.15
CA SER A 183 89.17 10.70 113.80
C SER A 183 87.81 10.43 113.14
N SER A 184 86.89 9.73 113.81
CA SER A 184 85.54 9.48 113.28
C SER A 184 84.70 10.77 113.16
N HIS A 185 84.95 11.78 113.98
CA HIS A 185 84.35 13.11 113.77
C HIS A 185 84.89 13.79 112.51
N THR A 186 86.19 13.74 112.23
CA THR A 186 86.74 14.28 110.97
C THR A 186 86.23 13.53 109.73
N GLU A 187 86.03 12.22 109.83
CA GLU A 187 85.46 11.39 108.76
C GLU A 187 83.98 11.71 108.50
N THR A 188 83.16 11.79 109.56
CA THR A 188 81.75 12.20 109.43
C THR A 188 81.58 13.63 108.94
N VAL A 189 82.48 14.56 109.31
CA VAL A 189 82.50 15.93 108.76
C VAL A 189 82.96 15.94 107.29
N ALA A 190 83.85 15.05 106.86
CA ALA A 190 84.20 14.90 105.44
C ALA A 190 82.99 14.41 104.64
N ASN A 191 82.34 13.32 105.08
CA ASN A 191 81.17 12.74 104.43
C ASN A 191 80.01 13.74 104.33
N LEU A 192 79.72 14.49 105.39
CA LEU A 192 78.69 15.55 105.38
C LEU A 192 79.01 16.71 104.41
N ASN A 193 80.28 16.95 104.08
CA ASN A 193 80.66 17.92 103.05
C ASN A 193 80.59 17.33 101.63
N GLU A 194 80.76 16.02 101.47
CA GLU A 194 80.50 15.28 100.23
C GLU A 194 78.98 15.26 99.93
N ASP A 195 78.16 14.81 100.88
CA ASP A 195 76.69 14.85 100.82
C ASP A 195 76.17 16.24 100.44
N LYS A 196 76.75 17.29 101.02
CA LYS A 196 76.38 18.69 100.74
C LYS A 196 76.75 19.12 99.32
N ARG A 197 77.84 18.62 98.73
CA ARG A 197 78.17 18.84 97.31
C ARG A 197 77.18 18.10 96.41
N ASP A 198 76.89 16.84 96.70
CA ASP A 198 75.99 16.01 95.90
C ASP A 198 74.55 16.51 95.95
N LEU A 199 74.06 16.92 97.13
CA LEU A 199 72.77 17.59 97.27
C LEU A 199 72.71 18.91 96.46
N THR A 200 73.82 19.63 96.37
CA THR A 200 73.93 20.85 95.55
C THR A 200 73.95 20.53 94.06
N ALA A 201 74.65 19.47 93.65
CA ALA A 201 74.67 18.97 92.27
C ALA A 201 73.29 18.46 91.82
N LEU A 202 72.61 17.69 92.67
CA LEU A 202 71.23 17.25 92.49
C LEU A 202 70.27 18.45 92.40
N LEU A 203 70.36 19.42 93.31
CA LEU A 203 69.54 20.63 93.28
C LEU A 203 69.71 21.42 91.97
N ASN A 204 70.95 21.55 91.49
CA ASN A 204 71.22 22.22 90.21
C ASN A 204 70.75 21.39 89.00
N THR A 205 70.85 20.06 89.08
CA THR A 205 70.30 19.14 88.07
C THR A 205 68.78 19.23 88.00
N VAL A 206 68.09 19.23 89.14
CA VAL A 206 66.63 19.39 89.25
C VAL A 206 66.19 20.76 88.75
N LYS A 207 66.90 21.85 89.07
CA LYS A 207 66.66 23.18 88.46
C LYS A 207 66.82 23.14 86.94
N GLY A 208 67.87 22.49 86.43
CA GLY A 208 68.13 22.33 84.99
C GLY A 208 67.14 21.41 84.29
N ILE A 209 66.48 20.48 85.00
CA ILE A 209 65.34 19.71 84.48
C ILE A 209 64.09 20.61 84.46
N LEU A 210 63.80 21.33 85.55
CA LEU A 210 62.62 22.18 85.69
C LEU A 210 62.58 23.33 84.68
N THR A 211 63.72 23.92 84.31
CA THR A 211 63.78 24.93 83.23
C THR A 211 63.51 24.30 81.87
N ARG A 212 64.08 23.12 81.58
CA ARG A 212 63.84 22.38 80.33
C ARG A 212 62.40 21.90 80.20
N THR A 213 61.77 21.40 81.26
CA THR A 213 60.35 20.98 81.22
C THR A 213 59.43 22.18 81.06
N LYS A 214 59.65 23.30 81.76
CA LYS A 214 58.89 24.54 81.52
C LYS A 214 59.03 25.05 80.09
N ALA A 215 60.25 25.04 79.53
CA ALA A 215 60.46 25.41 78.13
C ALA A 215 59.76 24.45 77.16
N ALA A 216 59.77 23.15 77.44
CA ALA A 216 59.06 22.14 76.65
C ALA A 216 57.53 22.31 76.71
N CYS A 217 56.96 22.60 77.88
CA CYS A 217 55.52 22.89 78.02
C CYS A 217 55.11 24.11 77.18
N VAL A 218 55.83 25.24 77.30
CA VAL A 218 55.55 26.46 76.51
C VAL A 218 55.76 26.22 75.01
N ALA A 219 56.73 25.40 74.61
CA ALA A 219 56.91 25.00 73.22
C ALA A 219 55.77 24.09 72.72
N ASN A 220 55.20 23.25 73.60
CA ASN A 220 54.06 22.39 73.27
C ASN A 220 52.76 23.18 73.18
N GLU A 221 52.48 24.09 74.13
CA GLU A 221 51.36 25.04 74.10
C GLU A 221 51.35 25.85 72.78
N LYS A 222 52.52 26.38 72.38
CA LYS A 222 52.69 27.09 71.09
C LYS A 222 52.51 26.22 69.85
N ARG A 223 52.63 24.89 69.96
CA ARG A 223 52.35 23.94 68.87
C ARG A 223 50.90 23.46 68.87
N MET A 224 50.24 23.42 70.03
CA MET A 224 48.83 23.05 70.13
C MET A 224 47.95 24.09 69.45
N GLY A 225 48.14 25.39 69.73
CA GLY A 225 47.30 26.46 69.16
C GLY A 225 47.08 26.37 67.63
N PRO A 226 48.14 26.27 66.81
CA PRO A 226 48.01 26.04 65.37
C PRO A 226 47.24 24.76 65.02
N LEU A 227 47.57 23.62 65.64
CA LEU A 227 46.90 22.34 65.39
C LEU A 227 45.41 22.36 65.79
N GLU A 228 45.04 23.14 66.80
CA GLU A 228 43.65 23.34 67.19
C GLU A 228 42.90 24.22 66.17
N SER A 229 43.55 25.25 65.63
CA SER A 229 42.97 26.05 64.54
C SER A 229 42.85 25.25 63.22
N GLU A 230 43.85 24.43 62.88
CA GLU A 230 43.78 23.52 61.72
C GLU A 230 42.69 22.46 61.88
N ARG A 231 42.54 21.88 63.08
CA ARG A 231 41.46 20.95 63.42
C ARG A 231 40.09 21.59 63.22
N ASP A 232 39.88 22.82 63.69
CA ASP A 232 38.56 23.46 63.67
C ASP A 232 38.24 24.06 62.29
N GLU A 233 39.24 24.51 61.53
CA GLU A 233 39.11 24.81 60.10
C GLU A 233 38.75 23.55 59.29
N LEU A 234 39.41 22.41 59.53
CA LEU A 234 39.09 21.14 58.85
C LEU A 234 37.69 20.62 59.20
N LYS A 235 37.18 20.87 60.42
CA LYS A 235 35.77 20.63 60.76
C LYS A 235 34.85 21.53 59.93
N LEU A 236 35.12 22.83 59.89
CA LEU A 236 34.31 23.80 59.14
C LEU A 236 34.27 23.46 57.64
N GLN A 237 35.41 23.03 57.06
CA GLN A 237 35.48 22.54 55.69
C GLN A 237 34.69 21.24 55.49
N MET A 238 34.76 20.28 56.42
CA MET A 238 33.96 19.04 56.36
C MET A 238 32.45 19.30 56.50
N GLU A 239 32.05 20.19 57.40
CA GLU A 239 30.65 20.61 57.56
C GLU A 239 30.13 21.32 56.31
N THR A 240 30.94 22.21 55.72
CA THR A 240 30.64 22.91 54.45
C THR A 240 30.53 21.93 53.28
N LEU A 241 31.48 21.00 53.13
CA LEU A 241 31.43 19.96 52.08
C LEU A 241 30.22 19.03 52.27
N HIS A 242 29.87 18.67 53.51
CA HIS A 242 28.70 17.85 53.79
C HIS A 242 27.38 18.61 53.51
N ALA A 243 27.31 19.90 53.82
CA ALA A 243 26.18 20.76 53.48
C ALA A 243 26.00 20.90 51.97
N ASN A 244 27.09 21.17 51.24
CA ASN A 244 27.09 21.28 49.78
C ASN A 244 26.68 19.94 49.12
N TRP A 245 27.29 18.82 49.52
CA TRP A 245 26.91 17.49 49.03
C TRP A 245 25.42 17.17 49.28
N LYS A 246 24.89 17.59 50.43
CA LYS A 246 23.47 17.42 50.78
C LYS A 246 22.55 18.32 49.93
N ALA A 247 23.00 19.51 49.55
CA ALA A 247 22.32 20.38 48.61
C ALA A 247 22.33 19.78 47.19
N ASP A 248 23.51 19.46 46.64
CA ASP A 248 23.67 18.82 45.33
C ASP A 248 22.83 17.54 45.19
N LYS A 249 22.79 16.71 46.25
CA LYS A 249 21.97 15.51 46.30
C LYS A 249 20.46 15.80 46.24
N ASN A 250 20.00 16.85 46.92
CA ASN A 250 18.59 17.27 46.87
C ASN A 250 18.23 17.89 45.51
N ASP A 251 19.14 18.65 44.91
CA ASP A 251 18.94 19.24 43.59
C ASP A 251 18.96 18.18 42.48
N HIS A 252 19.85 17.18 42.58
CA HIS A 252 19.83 15.99 41.72
C HIS A 252 18.54 15.17 41.90
N ALA A 253 18.06 14.95 43.14
CA ALA A 253 16.78 14.29 43.37
C ALA A 253 15.61 15.07 42.74
N THR A 254 15.61 16.41 42.89
CA THR A 254 14.62 17.30 42.29
C THR A 254 14.69 17.30 40.75
N ALA A 255 15.89 17.25 40.17
CA ALA A 255 16.10 17.14 38.73
C ALA A 255 15.62 15.78 38.19
N ILE A 256 15.89 14.68 38.91
CA ILE A 256 15.39 13.33 38.57
C ILE A 256 13.86 13.31 38.58
N MET A 257 13.21 13.86 39.62
CA MET A 257 11.74 13.92 39.68
C MET A 257 11.14 14.76 38.55
N LYS A 258 11.76 15.89 38.18
CA LYS A 258 11.36 16.69 37.01
C LYS A 258 11.55 15.92 35.69
N LEU A 259 12.66 15.21 35.52
CA LEU A 259 12.92 14.39 34.33
C LEU A 259 11.95 13.21 34.23
N GLN A 260 11.57 12.58 35.34
CA GLN A 260 10.56 11.52 35.39
C GLN A 260 9.16 12.04 35.03
N ALA A 261 8.77 13.22 35.54
CA ALA A 261 7.50 13.86 35.17
C ALA A 261 7.46 14.24 33.68
N ASN A 262 8.57 14.79 33.15
CA ASN A 262 8.71 15.10 31.74
C ASN A 262 8.67 13.83 30.87
N LEU A 263 9.36 12.76 31.28
CA LEU A 263 9.36 11.46 30.58
C LEU A 263 7.95 10.89 30.50
N SER A 264 7.22 10.85 31.62
CA SER A 264 5.83 10.38 31.65
C SER A 264 4.90 11.22 30.77
N THR A 265 5.13 12.54 30.69
CA THR A 265 4.38 13.44 29.78
C THR A 265 4.69 13.15 28.30
N VAL A 266 5.94 12.82 27.97
CA VAL A 266 6.38 12.39 26.64
C VAL A 266 5.83 11.01 26.29
N GLU A 267 5.75 10.09 27.26
CA GLU A 267 5.16 8.75 27.07
C GLU A 267 3.65 8.82 26.82
N VAL A 268 2.91 9.69 27.53
CA VAL A 268 1.48 9.94 27.27
C VAL A 268 1.27 10.54 25.87
N SER A 269 1.98 11.62 25.54
CA SER A 269 1.84 12.28 24.23
C SER A 269 2.35 11.40 23.06
N LYS A 270 3.27 10.47 23.32
CA LYS A 270 3.61 9.38 22.38
C LYS A 270 2.41 8.45 22.14
N VAL A 271 1.73 7.98 23.17
CA VAL A 271 0.54 7.12 23.02
C VAL A 271 -0.61 7.87 22.32
N GLU A 272 -0.81 9.16 22.62
CA GLU A 272 -1.78 10.01 21.91
C GLU A 272 -1.44 10.18 20.42
N THR A 273 -0.16 10.34 20.07
CA THR A 273 0.25 10.44 18.65
C THR A 273 0.24 9.09 17.93
N GLU A 274 0.59 7.98 18.59
CA GLU A 274 0.47 6.63 18.03
C GLU A 274 -1.01 6.25 17.77
N THR A 275 -1.92 6.61 18.67
CA THR A 275 -3.37 6.41 18.45
C THR A 275 -3.90 7.32 17.35
N LEU A 276 -3.51 8.61 17.30
CA LEU A 276 -3.89 9.52 16.22
C LEU A 276 -3.42 9.03 14.83
N VAL A 277 -2.22 8.46 14.74
CA VAL A 277 -1.70 7.86 13.50
C VAL A 277 -2.56 6.66 13.08
N GLY A 278 -2.87 5.72 13.99
CA GLY A 278 -3.74 4.59 13.69
C GLY A 278 -5.15 5.02 13.22
N ASP A 279 -5.70 6.07 13.85
CA ASP A 279 -6.97 6.68 13.48
C ASP A 279 -6.96 7.30 12.07
N LEU A 280 -5.82 7.88 11.66
CA LEU A 280 -5.61 8.44 10.34
C LEU A 280 -5.38 7.35 9.28
N GLU A 281 -4.64 6.29 9.61
CA GLU A 281 -4.46 5.12 8.74
C GLU A 281 -5.80 4.40 8.48
N ALA A 282 -6.64 4.24 9.52
CA ALA A 282 -7.99 3.70 9.38
C ALA A 282 -8.88 4.58 8.48
N LYS A 283 -8.81 5.91 8.62
CA LYS A 283 -9.52 6.87 7.74
C LYS A 283 -9.00 6.78 6.30
N ILE A 284 -7.69 6.63 6.09
CA ILE A 284 -7.10 6.44 4.75
C ILE A 284 -7.55 5.11 4.12
N ALA A 285 -7.63 4.02 4.90
CA ALA A 285 -8.15 2.74 4.43
C ALA A 285 -9.63 2.83 4.04
N ALA A 286 -10.45 3.49 4.85
CA ALA A 286 -11.87 3.74 4.55
C ALA A 286 -12.04 4.61 3.28
N LEU A 287 -11.26 5.68 3.12
CA LEU A 287 -11.29 6.54 1.93
C LEU A 287 -10.85 5.80 0.65
N LYS A 288 -9.84 4.91 0.75
CA LYS A 288 -9.45 4.02 -0.36
C LYS A 288 -10.56 3.05 -0.74
N SER A 289 -11.25 2.47 0.25
CA SER A 289 -12.42 1.61 0.01
C SER A 289 -13.56 2.37 -0.67
N HIS A 290 -13.91 3.56 -0.18
CA HIS A 290 -14.94 4.41 -0.78
C HIS A 290 -14.60 4.87 -2.21
N THR A 291 -13.34 5.20 -2.50
CA THR A 291 -12.93 5.57 -3.87
C THR A 291 -12.93 4.38 -4.82
N ALA A 292 -12.58 3.17 -4.37
CA ALA A 292 -12.73 1.96 -5.17
C ALA A 292 -14.22 1.63 -5.45
N ALA A 293 -15.10 1.75 -4.44
CA ALA A 293 -16.53 1.55 -4.60
C ALA A 293 -17.15 2.59 -5.56
N ALA A 294 -16.78 3.87 -5.42
CA ALA A 294 -17.23 4.94 -6.31
C ALA A 294 -16.74 4.72 -7.76
N ALA A 295 -15.53 4.18 -7.96
CA ALA A 295 -15.03 3.81 -9.29
C ALA A 295 -15.82 2.65 -9.93
N SER A 296 -16.25 1.65 -9.14
CA SER A 296 -17.13 0.58 -9.62
C SER A 296 -18.48 1.13 -10.08
N VAL A 297 -19.16 1.89 -9.21
CA VAL A 297 -20.46 2.51 -9.53
C VAL A 297 -20.35 3.45 -10.74
N HIS A 298 -19.25 4.20 -10.87
CA HIS A 298 -19.01 5.02 -12.06
C HIS A 298 -18.84 4.17 -13.33
N ALA A 299 -18.12 3.04 -13.27
CA ALA A 299 -17.97 2.14 -14.41
C ALA A 299 -19.31 1.49 -14.80
N GLU A 300 -20.11 1.07 -13.82
CA GLU A 300 -21.47 0.52 -14.01
C GLU A 300 -22.41 1.54 -14.67
N VAL A 301 -22.42 2.79 -14.18
CA VAL A 301 -23.21 3.89 -14.76
C VAL A 301 -22.75 4.23 -16.19
N VAL A 302 -21.44 4.25 -16.45
CA VAL A 302 -20.91 4.48 -17.81
C VAL A 302 -21.24 3.32 -18.75
N ALA A 303 -21.24 2.07 -18.28
CA ALA A 303 -21.69 0.93 -19.07
C ALA A 303 -23.18 1.08 -19.43
N HIS A 304 -24.04 1.32 -18.44
CA HIS A 304 -25.48 1.45 -18.66
C HIS A 304 -25.86 2.65 -19.56
N LEU A 305 -25.17 3.79 -19.43
CA LEU A 305 -25.37 4.93 -20.33
C LEU A 305 -24.94 4.63 -21.78
N ASN A 306 -23.93 3.78 -21.99
CA ASN A 306 -23.57 3.31 -23.33
C ASN A 306 -24.58 2.32 -23.90
N GLU A 307 -25.16 1.44 -23.08
CA GLU A 307 -26.28 0.56 -23.49
C GLU A 307 -27.50 1.39 -23.89
N GLN A 308 -27.94 2.34 -23.05
CA GLN A 308 -29.05 3.25 -23.36
C GLN A 308 -28.79 4.05 -24.65
N LYS A 309 -27.57 4.55 -24.85
CA LYS A 309 -27.18 5.26 -26.07
C LYS A 309 -27.23 4.35 -27.31
N GLN A 310 -26.76 3.11 -27.20
CA GLN A 310 -26.83 2.15 -28.30
C GLN A 310 -28.28 1.81 -28.64
N GLU A 311 -29.13 1.60 -27.65
CA GLU A 311 -30.55 1.30 -27.85
C GLU A 311 -31.31 2.48 -28.48
N LEU A 312 -31.09 3.71 -28.00
CA LEU A 312 -31.63 4.92 -28.65
C LEU A 312 -31.13 5.09 -30.09
N THR A 313 -29.89 4.66 -30.38
CA THR A 313 -29.35 4.66 -31.75
C THR A 313 -30.05 3.60 -32.62
N ASN A 314 -30.31 2.40 -32.09
CA ASN A 314 -31.06 1.35 -32.76
C ASN A 314 -32.49 1.82 -33.09
N GLN A 315 -33.18 2.43 -32.12
CA GLN A 315 -34.54 2.97 -32.27
C GLN A 315 -34.58 4.12 -33.29
N LEU A 316 -33.59 5.02 -33.27
CA LEU A 316 -33.48 6.09 -34.26
C LEU A 316 -33.33 5.51 -35.68
N ASN A 317 -32.41 4.56 -35.88
CA ASN A 317 -32.19 3.91 -37.17
C ASN A 317 -33.45 3.17 -37.66
N ALA A 318 -34.17 2.48 -36.77
CA ALA A 318 -35.43 1.82 -37.10
C ALA A 318 -36.53 2.82 -37.50
N SER A 319 -36.62 3.96 -36.80
CA SER A 319 -37.58 5.03 -37.15
C SER A 319 -37.25 5.72 -38.47
N GLN A 320 -35.96 5.86 -38.81
CA GLN A 320 -35.51 6.37 -40.12
C GLN A 320 -35.89 5.40 -41.24
N LEU A 321 -35.61 4.10 -41.08
CA LEU A 321 -35.98 3.08 -42.07
C LEU A 321 -37.50 3.03 -42.30
N ALA A 322 -38.29 3.10 -41.22
CA ALA A 322 -39.75 3.15 -41.30
C ALA A 322 -40.26 4.42 -42.00
N LEU A 323 -39.60 5.57 -41.79
CA LEU A 323 -39.90 6.83 -42.48
C LEU A 323 -39.54 6.77 -43.98
N GLU A 324 -38.42 6.15 -44.34
CA GLU A 324 -38.05 5.94 -45.75
C GLU A 324 -39.07 5.07 -46.49
N VAL A 325 -39.52 3.97 -45.87
CA VAL A 325 -40.59 3.09 -46.41
C VAL A 325 -41.91 3.85 -46.56
N ALA A 326 -42.36 4.56 -45.51
CA ALA A 326 -43.57 5.38 -45.60
C ALA A 326 -43.47 6.47 -46.69
N LEU A 327 -42.26 6.98 -46.96
CA LEU A 327 -42.02 7.98 -48.00
C LEU A 327 -41.97 7.35 -49.42
N THR A 328 -41.58 6.07 -49.57
CA THR A 328 -41.83 5.32 -50.81
C THR A 328 -43.30 5.02 -51.02
N ASP A 329 -44.02 4.56 -49.98
CA ASP A 329 -45.45 4.27 -50.08
C ASP A 329 -46.26 5.52 -50.50
N VAL A 330 -45.93 6.70 -49.95
CA VAL A 330 -46.53 7.98 -50.33
C VAL A 330 -46.19 8.40 -51.78
N LYS A 331 -44.99 8.06 -52.29
CA LYS A 331 -44.67 8.28 -53.72
C LYS A 331 -45.50 7.37 -54.61
N ASP A 332 -45.58 6.08 -54.28
CA ASP A 332 -46.30 5.10 -55.07
C ASP A 332 -47.80 5.40 -55.10
N LEU A 333 -48.41 5.70 -53.94
CA LEU A 333 -49.78 6.20 -53.84
C LEU A 333 -49.99 7.48 -54.67
N ARG A 334 -49.03 8.40 -54.71
CA ARG A 334 -49.12 9.60 -55.56
C ARG A 334 -49.10 9.25 -57.05
N THR A 335 -48.29 8.27 -57.49
CA THR A 335 -48.33 7.81 -58.89
C THR A 335 -49.66 7.13 -59.23
N GLN A 336 -50.22 6.35 -58.31
CA GLN A 336 -51.54 5.74 -58.45
C GLN A 336 -52.64 6.80 -58.56
N VAL A 337 -52.62 7.84 -57.73
CA VAL A 337 -53.54 8.98 -57.83
C VAL A 337 -53.43 9.66 -59.19
N THR A 338 -52.23 10.01 -59.67
CA THR A 338 -52.08 10.62 -61.01
C THR A 338 -52.53 9.71 -62.16
N THR A 339 -52.43 8.38 -61.97
CA THR A 339 -52.92 7.39 -62.93
C THR A 339 -54.45 7.33 -62.94
N LEU A 340 -55.07 7.39 -61.76
CA LEU A 340 -56.53 7.43 -61.60
C LEU A 340 -57.13 8.75 -62.11
N GLU A 341 -56.50 9.90 -61.83
CA GLU A 341 -56.87 11.19 -62.42
C GLU A 341 -56.85 11.13 -63.97
N ALA A 342 -55.80 10.54 -64.54
CA ALA A 342 -55.70 10.31 -65.98
C ALA A 342 -56.67 9.22 -66.52
N VAL A 343 -57.29 8.40 -65.67
CA VAL A 343 -58.42 7.53 -66.04
C VAL A 343 -59.74 8.31 -65.99
N VAL A 344 -59.98 9.10 -64.93
CA VAL A 344 -61.18 9.94 -64.77
C VAL A 344 -61.37 10.85 -65.97
N VAL A 345 -60.34 11.62 -66.35
CA VAL A 345 -60.39 12.52 -67.52
C VAL A 345 -60.70 11.77 -68.83
N ARG A 346 -60.21 10.53 -68.98
CA ARG A 346 -60.55 9.68 -70.14
C ARG A 346 -61.99 9.18 -70.10
N THR A 347 -62.51 8.82 -68.92
CA THR A 347 -63.93 8.40 -68.78
C THR A 347 -64.89 9.57 -68.94
N GLU A 348 -64.53 10.79 -68.50
CA GLU A 348 -65.30 12.00 -68.74
C GLU A 348 -65.34 12.36 -70.23
N ALA A 349 -64.18 12.35 -70.91
CA ALA A 349 -64.10 12.56 -72.36
C ALA A 349 -64.90 11.50 -73.15
N ALA A 350 -64.85 10.23 -72.73
CA ALA A 350 -65.66 9.17 -73.31
C ALA A 350 -67.17 9.39 -73.07
N SER A 351 -67.57 9.83 -71.86
CA SER A 351 -68.96 10.16 -71.54
C SER A 351 -69.48 11.27 -72.46
N VAL A 352 -68.74 12.37 -72.60
CA VAL A 352 -69.09 13.48 -73.51
C VAL A 352 -69.15 13.02 -74.97
N ALA A 353 -68.27 12.11 -75.41
CA ALA A 353 -68.34 11.51 -76.74
C ALA A 353 -69.60 10.63 -76.93
N THR A 354 -70.01 9.87 -75.91
CA THR A 354 -71.26 9.10 -75.96
C THR A 354 -72.50 10.00 -75.94
N GLU A 355 -72.53 11.05 -75.12
CA GLU A 355 -73.63 12.02 -75.12
C GLU A 355 -73.79 12.75 -76.46
N THR A 356 -72.67 13.14 -77.09
CA THR A 356 -72.71 13.81 -78.40
C THR A 356 -73.17 12.86 -79.51
N ARG A 357 -72.80 11.56 -79.48
CA ARG A 357 -73.39 10.58 -80.40
C ARG A 357 -74.86 10.28 -80.08
N MET A 358 -75.29 10.28 -78.82
CA MET A 358 -76.72 10.14 -78.47
C MET A 358 -77.53 11.31 -79.02
N ARG A 359 -77.12 12.57 -78.79
CA ARG A 359 -77.78 13.76 -79.36
C ARG A 359 -77.80 13.74 -80.90
N SER A 360 -76.75 13.21 -81.52
CA SER A 360 -76.70 12.99 -82.97
C SER A 360 -77.70 11.91 -83.44
N LEU A 361 -77.84 10.80 -82.72
CA LEU A 361 -78.83 9.76 -83.00
C LEU A 361 -80.27 10.21 -82.75
N GLU A 362 -80.49 11.09 -81.76
CA GLU A 362 -81.78 11.70 -81.47
C GLU A 362 -82.21 12.63 -82.62
N ALA A 363 -81.32 13.51 -83.09
CA ALA A 363 -81.58 14.34 -84.27
C ALA A 363 -81.77 13.51 -85.57
N GLU A 364 -80.95 12.47 -85.78
CA GLU A 364 -81.07 11.51 -86.89
C GLU A 364 -82.43 10.78 -86.85
N ARG A 365 -82.92 10.44 -85.65
CA ARG A 365 -84.25 9.85 -85.43
C ARG A 365 -85.38 10.86 -85.67
N GLU A 366 -85.26 12.11 -85.23
CA GLU A 366 -86.27 13.14 -85.45
C GLU A 366 -86.42 13.48 -86.93
N ASP A 367 -85.32 13.58 -87.68
CA ASP A 367 -85.34 13.76 -89.14
C ASP A 367 -85.96 12.55 -89.85
N LEU A 368 -85.56 11.32 -89.51
CA LEU A 368 -86.15 10.11 -90.07
C LEU A 368 -87.65 9.98 -89.73
N GLN A 369 -88.09 10.42 -88.55
CA GLN A 369 -89.50 10.45 -88.19
C GLN A 369 -90.26 11.47 -89.07
N SER A 370 -89.71 12.68 -89.23
CA SER A 370 -90.25 13.70 -90.14
C SER A 370 -90.36 13.20 -91.59
N GLN A 371 -89.32 12.51 -92.10
CA GLN A 371 -89.36 11.87 -93.42
C GLN A 371 -90.47 10.81 -93.52
N VAL A 372 -90.68 10.00 -92.49
CA VAL A 372 -91.78 9.00 -92.45
C VAL A 372 -93.15 9.69 -92.40
N GLU A 373 -93.32 10.77 -91.65
CA GLU A 373 -94.55 11.57 -91.60
C GLU A 373 -94.85 12.21 -92.98
N ILE A 374 -93.83 12.74 -93.67
CA ILE A 374 -93.95 13.26 -95.04
C ILE A 374 -94.31 12.15 -96.03
N ILE A 375 -93.63 11.00 -95.99
CA ILE A 375 -93.89 9.87 -96.92
C ILE A 375 -95.28 9.25 -96.68
N THR A 376 -95.74 9.17 -95.42
CA THR A 376 -97.09 8.67 -95.12
C THR A 376 -98.19 9.65 -95.52
N ALA A 377 -97.96 10.96 -95.37
CA ALA A 377 -98.86 11.99 -95.91
C ALA A 377 -98.89 11.98 -97.45
N ALA A 378 -97.73 11.87 -98.11
CA ALA A 378 -97.65 11.78 -99.58
C ALA A 378 -98.39 10.54 -100.11
N ARG A 379 -98.17 9.37 -99.51
CA ARG A 379 -98.91 8.13 -99.86
C ARG A 379 -100.41 8.22 -99.59
N ALA A 380 -100.84 9.03 -98.61
CA ALA A 380 -102.26 9.29 -98.40
C ALA A 380 -102.86 10.18 -99.50
N SER A 381 -102.10 11.17 -100.02
CA SER A 381 -102.49 11.97 -101.19
C SER A 381 -102.54 11.10 -102.45
N GLU A 382 -101.45 10.40 -102.79
CA GLU A 382 -101.39 9.46 -103.92
C GLU A 382 -102.55 8.47 -103.88
N ARG A 383 -102.84 7.90 -102.70
CA ARG A 383 -103.97 6.98 -102.54
C ARG A 383 -105.32 7.68 -102.77
N SER A 384 -105.53 8.90 -102.27
CA SER A 384 -106.75 9.65 -102.53
C SER A 384 -106.90 10.01 -104.02
N GLU A 385 -105.80 10.24 -104.73
CA GLU A 385 -105.77 10.47 -106.17
C GLU A 385 -106.07 9.19 -106.96
N TYR A 386 -105.52 8.03 -106.54
CA TYR A 386 -105.87 6.72 -107.11
C TYR A 386 -107.31 6.31 -106.83
N ASP A 387 -107.80 6.48 -105.60
CA ASP A 387 -109.18 6.16 -105.22
C ASP A 387 -110.18 7.05 -106.00
N ALA A 388 -109.83 8.33 -106.26
CA ALA A 388 -110.60 9.22 -107.14
C ALA A 388 -110.53 8.81 -108.62
N ALA A 389 -109.34 8.47 -109.14
CA ALA A 389 -109.17 8.00 -110.52
C ALA A 389 -109.90 6.67 -110.78
N VAL A 390 -109.98 5.79 -109.78
CA VAL A 390 -110.79 4.56 -109.83
C VAL A 390 -112.28 4.90 -109.89
N ALA A 391 -112.75 5.89 -109.13
CA ALA A 391 -114.15 6.35 -109.21
C ALA A 391 -114.48 6.96 -110.60
N ASP A 392 -113.61 7.81 -111.15
CA ASP A 392 -113.77 8.38 -112.48
C ASP A 392 -113.72 7.32 -113.59
N LEU A 393 -112.83 6.33 -113.48
CA LEU A 393 -112.80 5.18 -114.40
C LEU A 393 -114.06 4.32 -114.28
N GLN A 394 -114.60 4.13 -113.08
CA GLN A 394 -115.83 3.37 -112.87
C GLN A 394 -117.06 4.11 -113.44
N ILE A 395 -117.09 5.45 -113.35
CA ILE A 395 -118.08 6.29 -114.04
C ILE A 395 -117.94 6.16 -115.57
N GLN A 396 -116.71 6.19 -116.10
CA GLN A 396 -116.47 5.98 -117.54
C GLN A 396 -116.90 4.58 -118.01
N VAL A 397 -116.66 3.54 -117.21
CA VAL A 397 -117.15 2.18 -117.48
C VAL A 397 -118.67 2.16 -117.54
N SER A 398 -119.38 2.73 -116.56
CA SER A 398 -120.85 2.78 -116.60
C SER A 398 -121.40 3.56 -117.81
N ILE A 399 -120.76 4.67 -118.20
CA ILE A 399 -121.13 5.42 -119.42
C ILE A 399 -120.88 4.58 -120.69
N LEU A 400 -119.80 3.80 -120.73
CA LEU A 400 -119.51 2.90 -121.86
C LEU A 400 -120.44 1.67 -121.88
N GLU A 401 -120.87 1.16 -120.72
CA GLU A 401 -121.88 0.10 -120.59
C GLU A 401 -123.26 0.59 -121.06
N GLU A 402 -123.70 1.79 -120.61
CA GLU A 402 -124.92 2.44 -121.10
C GLU A 402 -124.86 2.69 -122.62
N SER A 403 -123.71 3.18 -123.13
CA SER A 403 -123.49 3.36 -124.55
C SER A 403 -123.49 2.03 -125.32
N ASN A 404 -122.95 0.95 -124.74
CA ASN A 404 -122.93 -0.37 -125.37
C ASN A 404 -124.35 -0.95 -125.47
N VAL A 405 -125.15 -0.85 -124.40
CA VAL A 405 -126.57 -1.23 -124.41
C VAL A 405 -127.35 -0.40 -125.44
N ALA A 406 -127.06 0.89 -125.59
CA ALA A 406 -127.66 1.73 -126.62
C ALA A 406 -127.25 1.31 -128.05
N THR A 407 -126.01 0.86 -128.26
CA THR A 407 -125.58 0.30 -129.55
C THR A 407 -126.14 -1.09 -129.81
N GLU A 408 -126.26 -1.96 -128.81
CA GLU A 408 -126.90 -3.28 -128.94
C GLU A 408 -128.39 -3.16 -129.28
N ALA A 409 -129.11 -2.23 -128.63
CA ALA A 409 -130.48 -1.89 -129.01
C ALA A 409 -130.58 -1.33 -130.44
N SER A 410 -129.59 -0.55 -130.88
CA SER A 410 -129.53 -0.03 -132.24
C SER A 410 -129.22 -1.13 -133.27
N ILE A 411 -128.36 -2.09 -132.94
CA ILE A 411 -128.06 -3.28 -133.76
C ILE A 411 -129.31 -4.15 -133.88
N SER A 412 -129.96 -4.49 -132.76
CA SER A 412 -131.21 -5.27 -132.76
C SER A 412 -132.31 -4.59 -133.59
N HIS A 413 -132.44 -3.26 -133.51
CA HIS A 413 -133.35 -2.52 -134.38
C HIS A 413 -132.95 -2.59 -135.87
N LEU A 414 -131.65 -2.58 -136.20
CA LEU A 414 -131.19 -2.77 -137.58
C LEU A 414 -131.43 -4.19 -138.10
N GLU A 415 -131.25 -5.22 -137.26
CA GLU A 415 -131.59 -6.62 -137.57
C GLU A 415 -133.10 -6.79 -137.81
N ASP A 416 -133.94 -6.17 -137.00
CA ASP A 416 -135.40 -6.11 -137.19
C ASP A 416 -135.80 -5.39 -138.51
N ASN A 417 -135.02 -4.39 -138.95
CA ASN A 417 -135.23 -3.73 -140.24
C ASN A 417 -134.73 -4.62 -141.41
N LEU A 418 -133.63 -5.36 -141.22
CA LEU A 418 -133.10 -6.31 -142.22
C LEU A 418 -134.07 -7.47 -142.42
N ALA A 419 -134.58 -8.09 -141.36
CA ALA A 419 -135.59 -9.14 -141.44
C ALA A 419 -136.89 -8.68 -142.13
N ARG A 420 -137.27 -7.41 -141.95
CA ARG A 420 -138.36 -6.77 -142.71
C ARG A 420 -138.00 -6.55 -144.19
N ALA A 421 -136.76 -6.14 -144.49
CA ALA A 421 -136.28 -6.00 -145.86
C ALA A 421 -136.26 -7.35 -146.60
N ASP A 422 -135.72 -8.40 -145.99
CA ASP A 422 -135.67 -9.76 -146.55
C ASP A 422 -137.07 -10.34 -146.77
N SER A 423 -138.01 -10.07 -145.86
CA SER A 423 -139.44 -10.39 -146.05
C SER A 423 -140.04 -9.69 -147.30
N THR A 424 -139.72 -8.41 -147.51
CA THR A 424 -140.14 -7.68 -148.72
C THR A 424 -139.39 -8.13 -149.98
N ALA A 425 -138.16 -8.62 -149.86
CA ALA A 425 -137.39 -9.17 -150.98
C ALA A 425 -137.95 -10.53 -151.41
N ALA A 426 -138.24 -11.43 -150.47
CA ALA A 426 -138.80 -12.75 -150.73
C ALA A 426 -140.21 -12.68 -151.36
N THR A 427 -141.05 -11.74 -150.93
CA THR A 427 -142.35 -11.49 -151.60
C THR A 427 -142.16 -10.92 -153.02
N ARG A 428 -141.20 -10.01 -153.21
CA ARG A 428 -140.87 -9.47 -154.54
C ARG A 428 -140.28 -10.52 -155.49
N GLU A 429 -139.50 -11.46 -154.98
CA GLU A 429 -138.96 -12.59 -155.75
C GLU A 429 -140.08 -13.57 -156.13
N ALA A 430 -141.03 -13.85 -155.23
CA ALA A 430 -142.20 -14.65 -155.52
C ALA A 430 -143.09 -14.04 -156.62
N ASP A 431 -143.31 -12.71 -156.60
CA ASP A 431 -144.00 -11.98 -157.69
C ASP A 431 -143.30 -12.21 -159.04
N LEU A 432 -141.98 -11.99 -159.09
CA LEU A 432 -141.17 -12.08 -160.31
C LEU A 432 -141.09 -13.52 -160.85
N LEU A 433 -141.04 -14.52 -159.97
CA LEU A 433 -141.10 -15.93 -160.37
C LEU A 433 -142.46 -16.29 -161.00
N ALA A 434 -143.57 -15.77 -160.45
CA ALA A 434 -144.90 -15.94 -161.05
C ALA A 434 -145.02 -15.27 -162.43
N GLU A 435 -144.41 -14.09 -162.62
CA GLU A 435 -144.34 -13.39 -163.91
C GLU A 435 -143.50 -14.18 -164.95
N ILE A 436 -142.36 -14.75 -164.54
CA ILE A 436 -141.55 -15.64 -165.39
C ILE A 436 -142.30 -16.92 -165.76
N GLU A 437 -143.06 -17.51 -164.83
CA GLU A 437 -143.88 -18.71 -165.08
C GLU A 437 -145.05 -18.41 -166.04
N ALA A 438 -145.57 -17.17 -166.06
CA ALA A 438 -146.55 -16.74 -167.05
C ALA A 438 -145.92 -16.64 -168.45
N LEU A 439 -144.81 -15.89 -168.57
CA LEU A 439 -144.07 -15.71 -169.84
C LEU A 439 -143.58 -17.03 -170.45
N ARG A 440 -143.21 -18.02 -169.61
CA ARG A 440 -142.82 -19.37 -170.08
C ARG A 440 -143.96 -20.10 -170.82
N ARG A 441 -145.21 -19.93 -170.40
CA ARG A 441 -146.37 -20.57 -171.05
C ARG A 441 -146.69 -19.98 -172.43
N GLU A 442 -146.28 -18.75 -172.68
CA GLU A 442 -146.52 -18.04 -173.96
C GLU A 442 -145.50 -18.44 -175.05
N ILE A 443 -144.28 -18.83 -174.66
CA ILE A 443 -143.15 -19.05 -175.58
C ILE A 443 -143.07 -20.48 -176.14
N GLU A 444 -143.47 -21.51 -175.38
CA GLU A 444 -143.27 -22.91 -175.81
C GLU A 444 -143.90 -23.34 -177.16
N PRO A 445 -145.08 -22.87 -177.63
CA PRO A 445 -145.55 -23.24 -178.96
C PRO A 445 -144.60 -22.83 -180.10
N TYR A 446 -143.76 -21.80 -179.89
CA TYR A 446 -142.76 -21.36 -180.87
C TYR A 446 -141.44 -22.15 -180.82
N ARG A 447 -141.14 -22.86 -179.73
CA ARG A 447 -139.90 -23.65 -179.59
C ARG A 447 -139.99 -25.00 -180.29
N ALA A 448 -141.17 -25.63 -180.26
CA ALA A 448 -141.41 -26.92 -180.91
C ALA A 448 -141.13 -26.91 -182.42
N GLU A 449 -141.41 -25.81 -183.13
CA GLU A 449 -141.22 -25.73 -184.59
C GLU A 449 -139.75 -25.49 -185.02
N ARG A 450 -138.90 -24.95 -184.13
CA ARG A 450 -137.51 -24.60 -184.48
C ARG A 450 -136.56 -25.80 -184.36
N LEU A 451 -136.71 -26.59 -183.30
CA LEU A 451 -135.84 -27.73 -182.99
C LEU A 451 -135.85 -28.82 -184.08
N ALA A 452 -136.89 -28.91 -184.90
CA ALA A 452 -136.96 -29.82 -186.04
C ALA A 452 -136.03 -29.46 -187.22
N ARG A 453 -135.44 -28.25 -187.24
CA ARG A 453 -134.56 -27.77 -188.33
C ARG A 453 -133.07 -27.73 -187.96
N GLU A 454 -132.72 -27.64 -186.68
CA GLU A 454 -131.33 -27.39 -186.24
C GLU A 454 -130.53 -28.66 -185.93
N ALA A 455 -131.17 -29.84 -185.87
CA ALA A 455 -130.54 -31.13 -185.54
C ALA A 455 -129.71 -31.78 -186.68
N ALA A 456 -129.32 -31.03 -187.71
CA ALA A 456 -128.69 -31.55 -188.93
C ALA A 456 -127.30 -30.99 -189.24
N ALA A 457 -126.72 -30.13 -188.39
CA ALA A 457 -125.51 -29.38 -188.72
C ALA A 457 -124.47 -29.29 -187.57
N ALA A 458 -123.27 -29.81 -187.85
CA ALA A 458 -121.99 -29.52 -187.20
C ALA A 458 -121.79 -29.92 -185.72
N GLU A 459 -121.51 -31.21 -185.51
CA GLU A 459 -120.64 -31.69 -184.43
C GLU A 459 -119.16 -31.50 -184.86
N GLU A 460 -118.56 -30.31 -184.70
CA GLU A 460 -117.13 -30.12 -185.04
C GLU A 460 -116.40 -28.94 -184.34
N ALA A 461 -115.08 -29.08 -184.18
CA ALA A 461 -114.04 -28.11 -183.77
C ALA A 461 -113.90 -27.62 -182.29
N PHE A 462 -112.76 -27.98 -181.66
CA PHE A 462 -112.27 -27.46 -180.35
C PHE A 462 -110.74 -27.69 -180.19
N ASN A 463 -109.89 -26.69 -179.83
CA ASN A 463 -108.48 -26.85 -179.33
C ASN A 463 -107.67 -25.54 -179.01
N GLN A 464 -106.60 -25.62 -178.15
CA GLN A 464 -105.51 -24.63 -177.79
C GLN A 464 -105.81 -23.51 -176.72
N ARG A 465 -104.89 -22.67 -176.13
CA ARG A 465 -103.42 -22.38 -176.29
C ARG A 465 -102.60 -21.97 -174.99
N PHE A 466 -101.87 -20.83 -174.94
CA PHE A 466 -100.67 -20.46 -174.07
C PHE A 466 -100.55 -18.89 -173.85
N ALA A 467 -99.76 -18.21 -172.97
CA ALA A 467 -98.95 -18.47 -171.73
C ALA A 467 -98.36 -17.14 -171.05
N LEU A 468 -97.17 -17.19 -170.39
CA LEU A 468 -96.41 -16.21 -169.51
C LEU A 468 -95.80 -14.93 -170.19
N PRO A 469 -95.21 -13.85 -169.53
CA PRO A 469 -94.08 -13.83 -168.52
C PRO A 469 -93.95 -12.60 -167.51
N GLU A 470 -92.71 -12.26 -167.05
CA GLU A 470 -92.28 -11.46 -165.86
C GLU A 470 -91.68 -10.03 -166.11
N GLN A 471 -91.29 -9.29 -165.04
CA GLN A 471 -90.22 -8.26 -165.08
C GLN A 471 -89.53 -7.96 -163.69
N GLU A 472 -88.26 -7.53 -163.68
CA GLU A 472 -87.40 -7.20 -162.50
C GLU A 472 -87.33 -5.70 -162.12
N VAL A 473 -86.76 -5.37 -160.93
CA VAL A 473 -85.58 -4.46 -160.67
C VAL A 473 -85.52 -4.00 -159.18
N ARG A 474 -84.40 -3.52 -158.59
CA ARG A 474 -83.05 -4.10 -158.29
C ARG A 474 -82.26 -3.14 -157.34
N GLU A 475 -81.05 -3.53 -156.88
CA GLU A 475 -80.07 -2.75 -156.05
C GLU A 475 -80.44 -2.48 -154.57
N MET A 476 -79.53 -2.31 -153.59
CA MET A 476 -78.04 -2.27 -153.57
C MET A 476 -77.39 -3.41 -152.74
N LEU A 477 -76.05 -3.52 -152.77
CA LEU A 477 -75.27 -4.67 -152.29
C LEU A 477 -74.32 -4.40 -151.09
N ARG A 478 -74.06 -5.49 -150.36
CA ARG A 478 -72.90 -5.87 -149.51
C ARG A 478 -71.68 -4.93 -149.47
N ARG A 479 -71.02 -4.87 -148.30
CA ARG A 479 -69.55 -4.66 -148.20
C ARG A 479 -68.86 -5.56 -147.16
N GLU A 480 -67.90 -6.32 -147.67
CA GLU A 480 -66.71 -6.93 -147.07
C GLU A 480 -65.63 -6.90 -148.20
N PRO A 481 -64.35 -7.25 -147.98
CA PRO A 481 -63.49 -6.98 -146.83
C PRO A 481 -62.13 -6.37 -147.29
N TYR A 482 -61.34 -5.75 -146.39
CA TYR A 482 -59.94 -5.38 -146.70
C TYR A 482 -59.01 -5.40 -145.47
N SER A 483 -57.70 -5.58 -145.72
CA SER A 483 -56.59 -5.57 -144.73
C SER A 483 -56.38 -6.85 -143.89
N SER A 484 -56.02 -7.95 -144.56
CA SER A 484 -55.53 -9.20 -143.93
C SER A 484 -54.06 -9.12 -143.48
N ARG A 485 -53.67 -8.02 -142.82
CA ARG A 485 -52.34 -7.87 -142.21
C ARG A 485 -52.48 -7.79 -140.70
N ASP A 486 -51.63 -8.53 -140.00
CA ASP A 486 -51.55 -8.47 -138.53
C ASP A 486 -51.08 -7.07 -138.07
N ARG A 487 -51.26 -6.78 -136.78
CA ARG A 487 -50.82 -5.53 -136.14
C ARG A 487 -50.05 -5.85 -134.87
N VAL A 488 -48.99 -5.10 -134.61
CA VAL A 488 -48.29 -5.15 -133.32
C VAL A 488 -48.88 -4.09 -132.42
N VAL A 489 -49.58 -4.51 -131.37
CA VAL A 489 -50.08 -3.66 -130.30
C VAL A 489 -49.01 -3.64 -129.21
N ARG A 490 -48.20 -2.59 -129.22
CA ARG A 490 -47.23 -2.30 -128.16
C ARG A 490 -47.98 -1.88 -126.92
N THR A 491 -47.86 -2.67 -125.86
CA THR A 491 -48.50 -2.46 -124.56
C THR A 491 -47.41 -2.24 -123.53
N GLN A 492 -47.39 -1.06 -122.92
CA GLN A 492 -46.48 -0.69 -121.83
C GLN A 492 -47.32 -0.29 -120.63
N ILE A 493 -47.08 -0.90 -119.48
CA ILE A 493 -47.78 -0.54 -118.24
C ILE A 493 -46.84 0.37 -117.47
N LEU A 494 -47.28 1.59 -117.15
CA LEU A 494 -46.41 2.60 -116.56
C LEU A 494 -46.47 2.54 -115.04
N LYS A 495 -47.68 2.56 -114.46
CA LYS A 495 -47.90 2.44 -113.02
C LYS A 495 -49.35 2.17 -112.64
N CYS A 496 -49.56 1.82 -111.38
CA CYS A 496 -50.85 2.05 -110.73
C CYS A 496 -50.74 3.22 -109.74
N ILE A 497 -51.88 3.88 -109.49
CA ILE A 497 -52.01 4.99 -108.56
C ILE A 497 -53.17 4.70 -107.60
N ASP A 498 -52.95 4.93 -106.31
CA ASP A 498 -53.92 4.75 -105.23
C ASP A 498 -54.55 3.34 -105.21
N LEU A 499 -53.74 2.27 -105.31
CA LEU A 499 -54.26 0.90 -105.16
C LEU A 499 -54.94 0.71 -103.80
N VAL A 500 -56.13 0.09 -103.81
CA VAL A 500 -56.89 -0.20 -102.59
C VAL A 500 -56.11 -1.17 -101.70
N GLU A 501 -56.05 -0.86 -100.40
CA GLU A 501 -55.29 -1.66 -99.44
C GLU A 501 -56.12 -2.88 -99.02
N LEU A 502 -55.60 -4.07 -99.32
CA LEU A 502 -56.28 -5.32 -98.99
C LEU A 502 -56.15 -5.60 -97.49
N ASP A 503 -57.16 -5.15 -96.73
CA ASP A 503 -57.26 -5.26 -95.28
C ASP A 503 -57.52 -6.72 -94.83
N THR A 504 -56.53 -7.57 -95.12
CA THR A 504 -56.57 -9.02 -94.95
C THR A 504 -55.80 -9.39 -93.68
N PRO A 505 -56.47 -9.92 -92.64
CA PRO A 505 -55.91 -10.00 -91.28
C PRO A 505 -54.77 -11.03 -91.10
N SER A 506 -54.29 -11.64 -92.19
CA SER A 506 -53.24 -12.65 -92.21
C SER A 506 -51.87 -12.14 -92.70
N ALA A 507 -51.78 -10.97 -93.35
CA ALA A 507 -50.50 -10.49 -93.91
C ALA A 507 -50.40 -8.95 -94.15
N PRO A 508 -50.39 -8.10 -93.10
CA PRO A 508 -50.30 -6.63 -93.23
C PRO A 508 -48.96 -6.07 -93.77
N TRP A 509 -48.12 -6.92 -94.38
CA TRP A 509 -46.80 -6.57 -94.94
C TRP A 509 -46.57 -7.25 -96.30
N ARG A 510 -47.64 -7.45 -97.10
CA ARG A 510 -47.60 -8.13 -98.41
C ARG A 510 -48.35 -7.40 -99.51
N CYS A 511 -48.26 -6.06 -99.56
CA CYS A 511 -48.57 -5.36 -100.80
C CYS A 511 -47.51 -5.74 -101.85
N ALA A 512 -47.87 -6.61 -102.78
CA ALA A 512 -47.03 -7.10 -103.87
C ALA A 512 -47.80 -7.02 -105.21
N PRO A 513 -48.19 -5.81 -105.66
CA PRO A 513 -48.97 -5.66 -106.87
C PRO A 513 -48.21 -6.01 -108.16
N PHE A 514 -48.99 -6.52 -109.12
CA PHE A 514 -48.60 -6.82 -110.51
C PHE A 514 -49.85 -6.79 -111.40
N VAL A 515 -49.68 -6.54 -112.70
CA VAL A 515 -50.79 -6.49 -113.65
C VAL A 515 -50.72 -7.70 -114.57
N VAL A 516 -51.83 -8.39 -114.73
CA VAL A 516 -52.02 -9.48 -115.69
C VAL A 516 -52.84 -8.96 -116.87
N VAL A 517 -52.33 -9.09 -118.09
CA VAL A 517 -53.04 -8.70 -119.31
C VAL A 517 -53.58 -9.95 -120.01
N ARG A 518 -54.87 -9.93 -120.37
CA ARG A 518 -55.55 -11.03 -121.06
C ARG A 518 -56.33 -10.53 -122.29
N LEU A 519 -56.60 -11.43 -123.23
CA LEU A 519 -57.42 -11.15 -124.42
C LEU A 519 -58.75 -11.92 -124.33
N GLY A 520 -59.59 -11.57 -123.36
CA GLY A 520 -60.67 -12.41 -122.88
C GLY A 520 -60.14 -13.50 -121.94
N TYR A 521 -60.31 -14.77 -122.30
CA TYR A 521 -59.80 -15.89 -121.50
C TYR A 521 -58.32 -16.21 -121.72
N ASP A 522 -57.73 -15.75 -122.83
CA ASP A 522 -56.33 -16.04 -123.19
C ASP A 522 -55.37 -15.14 -122.40
N PHE A 523 -54.47 -15.72 -121.60
CA PHE A 523 -53.39 -14.99 -120.92
C PHE A 523 -52.35 -14.51 -121.94
N LEU A 524 -51.95 -13.23 -121.85
CA LEU A 524 -50.92 -12.65 -122.71
C LEU A 524 -49.59 -12.53 -121.96
N PHE A 525 -49.57 -11.74 -120.89
CA PHE A 525 -48.40 -11.55 -120.03
C PHE A 525 -48.80 -11.05 -118.63
N SER A 526 -47.82 -10.99 -117.73
CA SER A 526 -47.94 -10.35 -116.42
C SER A 526 -46.67 -9.57 -116.09
N THR A 527 -46.81 -8.43 -115.41
CA THR A 527 -45.66 -7.62 -114.95
C THR A 527 -44.97 -8.21 -113.72
N GLU A 528 -43.79 -7.69 -113.37
CA GLU A 528 -43.09 -8.11 -112.14
C GLU A 528 -43.85 -7.68 -110.87
N LYS A 529 -43.78 -8.48 -109.79
CA LYS A 529 -44.41 -8.14 -108.50
C LYS A 529 -43.57 -7.10 -107.75
N VAL A 530 -44.00 -5.84 -107.76
CA VAL A 530 -43.33 -4.75 -107.04
C VAL A 530 -43.72 -4.81 -105.56
N LEU A 531 -42.75 -4.89 -104.65
CA LEU A 531 -43.00 -5.10 -103.22
C LEU A 531 -43.20 -3.80 -102.43
N ASN A 532 -44.09 -3.87 -101.45
CA ASN A 532 -44.37 -2.88 -100.40
C ASN A 532 -44.74 -1.47 -100.91
N THR A 533 -45.52 -1.39 -101.99
CA THR A 533 -46.09 -0.13 -102.49
C THR A 533 -47.52 -0.32 -103.00
N ASN A 534 -48.37 0.69 -102.79
CA ASN A 534 -49.70 0.83 -103.42
C ASN A 534 -49.64 1.69 -104.70
N ASN A 535 -48.47 2.22 -105.02
CA ASN A 535 -48.16 2.96 -106.25
C ASN A 535 -46.95 2.28 -106.95
N PRO A 536 -47.12 1.07 -107.49
CA PRO A 536 -46.08 0.38 -108.25
C PRO A 536 -45.85 1.03 -109.61
N GLU A 537 -44.60 1.10 -110.07
CA GLU A 537 -44.22 1.61 -111.39
C GLU A 537 -43.47 0.51 -112.18
N TRP A 538 -43.87 0.28 -113.43
CA TRP A 538 -43.32 -0.73 -114.34
C TRP A 538 -42.80 -0.12 -115.65
N ALA A 539 -42.43 1.17 -115.64
CA ALA A 539 -42.17 1.97 -116.84
C ALA A 539 -41.15 1.39 -117.86
N ASN A 540 -40.33 0.40 -117.47
CA ASN A 540 -39.39 -0.30 -118.34
C ASN A 540 -39.98 -1.53 -119.05
N GLU A 541 -41.17 -2.00 -118.66
CA GLU A 541 -41.83 -3.18 -119.22
C GLU A 541 -42.68 -2.83 -120.46
N VAL A 542 -42.17 -3.19 -121.64
CA VAL A 542 -42.84 -3.00 -122.94
C VAL A 542 -43.05 -4.37 -123.59
N GLN A 543 -44.29 -4.68 -123.97
CA GLN A 543 -44.68 -5.95 -124.61
C GLN A 543 -45.31 -5.72 -125.98
N ASP A 544 -44.71 -6.29 -127.02
CA ASP A 544 -45.17 -6.17 -128.40
C ASP A 544 -46.06 -7.37 -128.77
N LEU A 545 -47.38 -7.18 -128.73
CA LEU A 545 -48.36 -8.24 -128.95
C LEU A 545 -48.88 -8.25 -130.39
N THR A 546 -48.74 -9.36 -131.10
CA THR A 546 -49.22 -9.47 -132.49
C THR A 546 -50.65 -10.00 -132.53
N PHE A 547 -51.58 -9.22 -133.07
CA PHE A 547 -52.99 -9.60 -133.22
C PHE A 547 -53.42 -9.62 -134.69
N ARG A 548 -54.27 -10.60 -135.02
CA ARG A 548 -54.98 -10.66 -136.30
C ARG A 548 -56.09 -9.63 -136.35
N ARG A 549 -56.39 -9.07 -137.52
CA ARG A 549 -57.43 -8.05 -137.69
C ARG A 549 -58.78 -8.44 -137.06
N SER A 550 -59.23 -9.69 -137.25
CA SER A 550 -60.48 -10.19 -136.66
C SER A 550 -60.50 -10.23 -135.13
N GLN A 551 -59.34 -10.23 -134.45
CA GLN A 551 -59.26 -10.08 -132.99
C GLN A 551 -59.35 -8.61 -132.57
N ILE A 552 -58.84 -7.69 -133.39
CA ILE A 552 -58.89 -6.23 -133.14
C ILE A 552 -60.34 -5.74 -133.18
N ASP A 553 -61.12 -6.18 -134.17
CA ASP A 553 -62.51 -5.76 -134.35
C ASP A 553 -63.50 -6.37 -133.31
N THR A 554 -63.09 -7.40 -132.55
CA THR A 554 -64.02 -8.20 -131.72
C THR A 554 -63.59 -8.49 -130.29
N ARG A 555 -62.33 -8.22 -129.91
CA ARG A 555 -61.81 -8.50 -128.57
C ARG A 555 -61.31 -7.25 -127.84
N ALA A 556 -61.24 -7.39 -126.52
CA ALA A 556 -60.69 -6.39 -125.61
C ALA A 556 -59.43 -6.92 -124.93
N LEU A 557 -58.54 -6.01 -124.56
CA LEU A 557 -57.52 -6.25 -123.55
C LEU A 557 -58.14 -6.06 -122.16
N ASP A 558 -58.06 -7.09 -121.35
CA ASP A 558 -58.44 -7.11 -119.95
C ASP A 558 -57.18 -6.96 -119.09
N PHE A 559 -56.99 -5.77 -118.53
CA PHE A 559 -55.93 -5.45 -117.57
C PHE A 559 -56.44 -5.75 -116.17
N ILE A 560 -55.93 -6.80 -115.52
CA ILE A 560 -56.35 -7.19 -114.17
C ILE A 560 -55.18 -6.93 -113.21
N VAL A 561 -55.35 -5.97 -112.31
CA VAL A 561 -54.36 -5.69 -111.27
C VAL A 561 -54.59 -6.63 -110.10
N TYR A 562 -53.58 -7.41 -109.78
CA TYR A 562 -53.53 -8.27 -108.60
C TYR A 562 -52.64 -7.62 -107.54
N ASN A 563 -52.86 -7.97 -106.27
CA ASN A 563 -52.00 -7.63 -105.14
C ASN A 563 -51.84 -8.87 -104.26
N GLY A 564 -50.60 -9.32 -104.07
CA GLY A 564 -50.34 -10.65 -103.52
C GLY A 564 -50.84 -11.72 -104.51
N ASP A 565 -51.97 -12.33 -104.21
CA ASP A 565 -52.67 -13.29 -105.09
C ASP A 565 -54.16 -12.93 -105.31
N PHE A 566 -54.62 -11.77 -104.82
CA PHE A 566 -56.01 -11.30 -104.90
C PHE A 566 -56.19 -10.22 -105.98
N PRO A 567 -57.31 -10.19 -106.75
CA PRO A 567 -57.56 -9.14 -107.74
C PRO A 567 -58.08 -7.85 -107.08
N VAL A 568 -57.36 -6.73 -107.23
CA VAL A 568 -57.74 -5.41 -106.67
C VAL A 568 -58.68 -4.65 -107.59
N GLY A 569 -58.57 -4.86 -108.91
CA GLY A 569 -59.43 -4.20 -109.90
C GLY A 569 -59.04 -4.57 -111.32
N SER A 570 -59.96 -4.37 -112.26
CA SER A 570 -59.71 -4.60 -113.68
C SER A 570 -60.03 -3.38 -114.53
N HIS A 571 -59.52 -3.34 -115.75
CA HIS A 571 -59.98 -2.40 -116.78
C HIS A 571 -60.02 -3.11 -118.14
N LYS A 572 -61.10 -2.89 -118.89
CA LYS A 572 -61.34 -3.50 -120.20
C LYS A 572 -61.30 -2.45 -121.31
N ARG A 573 -60.36 -2.59 -122.25
CA ARG A 573 -60.23 -1.71 -123.41
C ARG A 573 -60.46 -2.49 -124.71
N MET A 574 -61.44 -2.10 -125.52
CA MET A 574 -61.67 -2.74 -126.81
C MET A 574 -60.51 -2.42 -127.76
N LEU A 575 -60.03 -3.40 -128.52
CA LEU A 575 -58.92 -3.18 -129.46
C LEU A 575 -59.32 -2.27 -130.64
N ILE A 576 -60.60 -2.27 -131.03
CA ILE A 576 -61.14 -1.38 -132.08
C ILE A 576 -61.03 0.11 -131.71
N ASP A 577 -61.08 0.45 -130.42
CA ASP A 577 -60.93 1.84 -129.92
C ASP A 577 -59.56 2.44 -130.23
N LEU A 578 -58.57 1.60 -130.57
CA LEU A 578 -57.20 2.01 -130.89
C LEU A 578 -57.03 2.44 -132.36
N GLU A 579 -58.02 2.16 -133.21
CA GLU A 579 -58.02 2.61 -134.62
C GLU A 579 -58.79 3.92 -134.86
N GLY A 580 -59.49 4.43 -133.84
CA GLY A 580 -60.18 5.71 -133.90
C GLY A 580 -59.21 6.90 -133.86
N PRO A 581 -59.52 8.05 -134.51
CA PRO A 581 -58.66 9.23 -134.55
C PRO A 581 -58.55 10.00 -133.22
N PHE A 582 -59.01 9.42 -132.11
CA PHE A 582 -59.08 10.05 -130.79
C PHE A 582 -57.96 9.62 -129.82
N CYS A 583 -57.03 8.75 -130.24
CA CYS A 583 -55.86 8.35 -129.45
C CYS A 583 -54.56 9.02 -129.91
N SER A 584 -54.54 10.36 -129.91
CA SER A 584 -53.31 11.15 -129.86
C SER A 584 -53.56 12.39 -128.99
N PRO A 585 -52.77 12.56 -127.92
CA PRO A 585 -51.66 13.50 -128.01
C PRO A 585 -50.32 12.84 -127.64
N GLU A 586 -49.32 13.15 -128.49
CA GLU A 586 -47.84 13.06 -128.39
C GLU A 586 -47.16 11.97 -127.53
N ASP A 587 -47.62 11.69 -126.31
CA ASP A 587 -47.11 10.60 -125.47
C ASP A 587 -47.96 9.33 -125.46
N GLY A 588 -49.23 9.36 -125.88
CA GLY A 588 -50.07 8.16 -126.01
C GLY A 588 -50.38 7.41 -124.71
N ILE A 589 -50.27 8.09 -123.57
CA ILE A 589 -50.56 7.53 -122.24
C ILE A 589 -52.07 7.60 -121.97
N CYS A 590 -52.66 6.48 -121.58
CA CYS A 590 -54.02 6.36 -121.10
C CYS A 590 -54.01 6.18 -119.57
N ILE A 591 -54.60 7.14 -118.85
CA ILE A 591 -54.88 7.05 -117.41
C ILE A 591 -56.33 6.62 -117.29
N THR A 592 -56.63 5.54 -116.57
CA THR A 592 -58.02 5.07 -116.41
C THR A 592 -58.26 4.49 -115.02
N ARG A 593 -59.47 4.66 -114.49
CA ARG A 593 -59.89 4.07 -113.21
C ARG A 593 -60.07 2.56 -113.37
N LEU A 594 -59.71 1.80 -112.35
CA LEU A 594 -59.99 0.37 -112.29
C LEU A 594 -61.44 0.16 -111.82
N ASP A 595 -62.12 -0.79 -112.44
CA ASP A 595 -63.32 -1.42 -111.94
C ASP A 595 -62.93 -2.35 -110.78
N VAL A 596 -62.92 -1.76 -109.58
CA VAL A 596 -62.63 -2.41 -108.30
C VAL A 596 -63.83 -3.31 -107.90
N PRO A 597 -63.61 -4.57 -107.46
CA PRO A 597 -64.67 -5.43 -106.93
C PRO A 597 -65.48 -4.77 -105.82
N LEU A 598 -66.76 -5.13 -105.71
CA LEU A 598 -67.69 -4.56 -104.72
C LEU A 598 -67.15 -4.64 -103.29
N GLU A 599 -66.45 -5.74 -102.96
CA GLU A 599 -65.81 -6.03 -101.66
C GLU A 599 -64.80 -4.98 -101.19
N TYR A 600 -64.25 -4.16 -102.10
CA TYR A 600 -63.24 -3.13 -101.76
C TYR A 600 -63.72 -1.70 -102.07
N ARG A 601 -64.96 -1.53 -102.54
CA ARG A 601 -65.50 -0.25 -103.01
C ARG A 601 -65.75 0.75 -101.87
N ASP A 602 -66.01 0.24 -100.68
CA ASP A 602 -66.38 1.03 -99.49
C ASP A 602 -65.20 1.82 -98.88
N GLN A 603 -63.96 1.55 -99.30
CA GLN A 603 -62.78 2.31 -98.86
C GLN A 603 -62.70 3.74 -99.44
N GLY A 604 -63.60 4.11 -100.37
CA GLY A 604 -63.71 5.47 -100.91
C GLY A 604 -62.55 5.95 -101.81
N ARG A 605 -61.50 5.14 -101.99
CA ARG A 605 -60.35 5.41 -102.87
C ARG A 605 -60.61 4.87 -104.28
N TYR A 606 -60.30 5.66 -105.30
CA TYR A 606 -60.40 5.25 -106.70
C TYR A 606 -59.03 4.89 -107.26
N SER A 607 -58.71 3.60 -107.26
CA SER A 607 -57.49 3.09 -107.90
C SER A 607 -57.49 3.34 -109.41
N LYS A 608 -56.31 3.70 -109.93
CA LYS A 608 -56.09 3.99 -111.35
C LYS A 608 -54.94 3.13 -111.86
N ILE A 609 -54.95 2.89 -113.16
CA ILE A 609 -53.82 2.35 -113.90
C ILE A 609 -53.44 3.36 -115.00
N GLU A 610 -52.14 3.54 -115.19
CA GLU A 610 -51.55 4.28 -116.29
C GLU A 610 -50.87 3.29 -117.22
N PHE A 611 -51.34 3.22 -118.46
CA PHE A 611 -50.78 2.35 -119.51
C PHE A 611 -50.68 3.10 -120.83
N LYS A 612 -49.72 2.71 -121.65
CA LYS A 612 -49.45 3.26 -122.99
C LYS A 612 -49.66 2.13 -123.99
N ILE A 613 -50.71 2.23 -124.80
CA ILE A 613 -51.02 1.27 -125.87
C ILE A 613 -50.81 1.99 -127.20
N GLN A 614 -49.98 1.44 -128.07
CA GLN A 614 -49.70 1.98 -129.39
C GLN A 614 -49.84 0.89 -130.44
N MET A 615 -50.67 1.13 -131.47
CA MET A 615 -50.68 0.29 -132.66
C MET A 615 -49.47 0.64 -133.53
N VAL A 616 -48.43 -0.19 -133.43
CA VAL A 616 -47.25 -0.10 -134.27
C VAL A 616 -47.56 -0.81 -135.59
N PRO A 617 -47.31 -0.18 -136.76
CA PRO A 617 -47.39 -0.90 -138.02
C PRO A 617 -46.36 -2.03 -138.00
N ALA A 618 -46.81 -3.26 -138.22
CA ALA A 618 -45.90 -4.40 -138.33
C ALA A 618 -44.89 -4.10 -139.45
N LEU A 619 -43.60 -4.17 -139.10
CA LEU A 619 -42.52 -4.11 -140.08
C LEU A 619 -42.65 -5.31 -141.04
N PRO A 620 -42.34 -5.12 -142.34
CA PRO A 620 -42.73 -6.04 -143.42
C PRO A 620 -41.97 -7.37 -143.42
#